data_AF-A0A7V0R5R5-F1
#
_entry.id   AF-A0A7V0R5R5-F1
#
_cell.length_a   1.000
_cell.length_b   1.000
_cell.length_c   1.000
_cell.angle_alpha   90.00
_cell.angle_beta   90.00
_cell.angle_gamma   90.00
#
_symmetry.space_group_name_H-M   'P 1'
#
loop_
_entity.id
_entity.type
_entity.pdbx_description
1 polymer ?
#
loop_
_entity_poly.entity_id
_entity_poly.type
_entity_poly.pdbx_seq_one_letter_code
_entity_poly.pdbx_strand_id
1 'polypeptide(L)' 'MKRTLFVPLLLVLFLPGYSKASNEVTVKGFRYWSSESYTRVVIDVDRPVKFTQNRLSDPDRLYFDLSN' A
#
# COMPACT_ATOMS: atom_id res chain seq x y z
N MET A 1 44.58 15.05 -34.98
CA MET A 1 44.56 15.32 -33.53
C MET A 1 43.15 15.05 -33.02
N LYS A 2 42.96 13.92 -32.33
CA LYS A 2 41.65 13.35 -31.99
C LYS A 2 41.14 14.00 -30.69
N ARG A 3 40.07 14.81 -30.79
CA ARG A 3 39.32 15.33 -29.65
C ARG A 3 37.86 14.86 -29.74
N THR A 4 37.66 13.55 -29.72
CA THR A 4 36.35 12.95 -29.46
C THR A 4 36.14 13.01 -27.94
N LEU A 5 35.43 14.04 -27.49
CA LEU A 5 35.05 14.23 -26.11
C LEU A 5 34.05 13.12 -25.73
N PHE A 6 34.52 12.11 -25.00
CA PHE A 6 33.72 11.05 -24.40
C PHE A 6 32.77 11.64 -23.36
N VAL A 7 31.56 12.06 -23.76
CA VAL A 7 30.50 12.54 -22.84
C VAL A 7 29.23 11.67 -22.90
N PRO A 8 29.30 10.34 -22.63
CA PRO A 8 28.07 9.67 -22.20
C PRO A 8 28.21 8.89 -20.88
N LEU A 9 29.31 9.02 -20.13
CA LEU A 9 29.49 8.22 -18.91
C LEU A 9 28.99 8.91 -17.63
N LEU A 10 28.90 10.25 -17.60
CA LEU A 10 28.48 10.97 -16.39
C LEU A 10 26.96 10.88 -16.13
N LEU A 11 26.15 10.57 -17.14
CA LEU A 11 24.69 10.45 -16.98
C LEU A 11 24.28 9.14 -16.30
N VAL A 12 25.10 8.09 -16.39
CA VAL A 12 24.82 6.78 -15.79
C VAL A 12 25.07 6.79 -14.28
N LEU A 13 26.02 7.61 -13.82
CA LEU A 13 26.34 7.77 -12.39
C LEU A 13 25.33 8.63 -11.61
N PHE A 14 24.46 9.35 -12.33
CA PHE A 14 23.38 10.19 -11.77
C PHE A 14 21.98 9.69 -12.15
N LEU A 15 21.81 8.40 -12.45
CA LEU A 15 20.47 7.81 -12.43
C LEU A 15 20.06 7.69 -10.96
N PRO A 16 19.15 8.53 -10.43
CA PRO A 16 18.56 8.23 -9.14
C PRO A 16 17.97 6.83 -9.28
N GLY A 17 18.40 5.91 -8.42
CA GLY A 17 17.87 4.55 -8.44
C GLY A 17 16.35 4.64 -8.51
N TYR A 18 15.76 4.11 -9.58
CA TYR A 18 14.31 4.08 -9.73
C TYR A 18 13.77 3.16 -8.64
N SER A 19 13.45 3.72 -7.48
CA SER A 19 12.71 3.02 -6.45
C SER A 19 11.31 2.79 -7.00
N LYS A 20 10.96 1.53 -7.24
CA LYS A 20 9.60 1.17 -7.60
C LYS A 20 8.69 1.60 -6.45
N ALA A 21 7.77 2.53 -6.70
CA ALA A 21 6.70 2.80 -5.75
C ALA A 21 5.93 1.48 -5.52
N SER A 22 5.89 1.00 -4.27
CA SER A 22 5.07 -0.14 -3.92
C SER A 22 3.61 0.27 -4.05
N ASN A 23 2.84 -0.44 -4.86
CA ASN A 23 1.38 -0.27 -4.87
C ASN A 23 0.72 -0.87 -3.63
N GLU A 24 1.50 -1.51 -2.76
CA GLU A 24 0.97 -2.18 -1.58
C GLU A 24 0.37 -1.20 -0.59
N VAL A 25 -0.79 -1.54 -0.04
CA VAL A 25 -1.45 -0.73 0.99
C VAL A 25 -0.96 -1.19 2.36
N THR A 26 -0.49 -0.27 3.19
CA THR A 26 -0.03 -0.61 4.53
C THR A 26 -1.10 -0.29 5.56
N VAL A 27 -1.53 -1.31 6.31
CA VAL A 27 -2.33 -1.12 7.52
C VAL A 27 -1.44 -0.56 8.63
N LYS A 28 -1.81 0.61 9.14
CA LYS A 28 -1.09 1.34 10.20
C LYS A 28 -1.69 1.13 11.58
N GLY A 29 -2.96 0.78 11.66
CA GLY A 29 -3.66 0.65 12.92
C GLY A 29 -4.99 -0.08 12.80
N PHE A 30 -5.41 -0.65 13.92
CA PHE A 30 -6.71 -1.29 14.10
C PHE A 30 -7.30 -0.80 15.42
N ARG A 31 -8.50 -0.25 15.36
CA ARG A 31 -9.22 0.28 16.53
C ARG A 31 -10.63 -0.26 16.52
N TYR A 32 -11.16 -0.55 17.69
CA TYR A 32 -12.54 -0.95 17.83
C TYR A 32 -13.20 -0.24 19.02
N TRP A 33 -14.50 -0.07 18.93
CA TRP A 33 -15.32 0.43 20.01
C TRP A 33 -16.72 -0.16 19.88
N SER A 34 -17.27 -0.63 20.99
CA SER A 34 -18.61 -1.19 21.04
C SER A 34 -19.53 -0.30 21.86
N SER A 35 -20.72 -0.06 21.32
CA SER A 35 -21.86 0.51 22.02
C SER A 35 -22.92 -0.57 22.27
N GLU A 36 -24.01 -0.18 22.92
CA GLU A 36 -25.16 -1.05 23.10
C GLU A 36 -25.80 -1.50 21.77
N SER A 37 -25.76 -0.65 20.72
CA SER A 37 -26.46 -0.91 19.45
C SER A 37 -25.57 -1.33 18.28
N TYR A 38 -24.26 -1.12 18.36
CA TYR A 38 -23.32 -1.51 17.30
C TYR A 38 -21.86 -1.57 17.79
N THR A 39 -21.05 -2.31 17.06
CA THR A 39 -19.59 -2.26 17.14
C THR A 39 -19.01 -1.54 15.93
N ARG A 40 -18.12 -0.58 16.18
CA ARG A 40 -17.32 0.10 15.15
C ARG A 40 -15.93 -0.50 15.13
N VAL A 41 -15.47 -0.85 13.93
CA VAL A 41 -14.08 -1.21 13.64
C VAL A 41 -13.52 -0.17 12.69
N VAL A 42 -12.31 0.33 12.98
CA VAL A 42 -11.59 1.31 12.16
C VAL A 42 -10.22 0.74 11.83
N ILE A 43 -9.91 0.68 10.53
CA ILE A 43 -8.62 0.25 10.02
C ILE A 43 -7.95 1.48 9.42
N ASP A 44 -6.80 1.87 9.99
CA ASP A 44 -6.04 3.01 9.52
C ASP A 44 -5.10 2.53 8.39
N VAL A 45 -5.20 3.12 7.20
CA VAL A 45 -4.40 2.79 6.01
C VAL A 45 -3.66 4.02 5.50
N ASP A 46 -2.50 3.82 4.87
CA ASP A 46 -1.64 4.92 4.40
C ASP A 46 -2.05 5.51 3.05
N ARG A 47 -2.95 4.85 2.33
CA ARG A 47 -3.53 5.32 1.07
C ARG A 47 -4.94 4.75 0.88
N PRO A 48 -5.79 5.40 0.07
CA PRO A 48 -7.10 4.85 -0.27
C PRO A 48 -6.97 3.43 -0.86
N VAL A 49 -7.81 2.52 -0.39
CA VAL A 49 -7.83 1.12 -0.82
C VAL A 49 -9.25 0.68 -1.11
N LYS A 50 -9.43 -0.06 -2.20
CA LYS A 50 -10.71 -0.74 -2.47
C LYS A 50 -10.80 -1.96 -1.57
N PHE A 51 -11.98 -2.21 -1.04
CA PHE A 51 -12.23 -3.40 -0.25
C PHE A 51 -13.52 -4.10 -0.69
N THR A 52 -13.57 -5.41 -0.44
CA THR A 52 -14.79 -6.21 -0.53
C THR A 52 -15.14 -6.73 0.85
N GLN A 53 -16.43 -6.93 1.12
CA GLN A 53 -16.92 -7.46 2.39
C GLN A 53 -17.75 -8.71 2.14
N ASN A 54 -17.69 -9.67 3.07
CA ASN A 54 -18.53 -10.85 3.02
C ASN A 54 -18.70 -11.46 4.42
N ARG A 55 -19.65 -12.40 4.53
CA ARG A 55 -19.99 -13.11 5.77
C ARG A 55 -19.88 -14.60 5.55
N LEU A 56 -19.24 -15.29 6.48
CA LEU A 56 -19.19 -16.74 6.54
C LEU A 56 -20.11 -17.22 7.66
N SER A 57 -20.82 -18.33 7.43
CA SER A 57 -21.45 -19.08 8.50
C SER A 57 -20.48 -20.12 9.08
N ASP A 58 -20.81 -20.65 10.25
CA ASP A 58 -20.18 -21.85 10.84
C ASP A 58 -18.64 -21.77 11.05
N PRO A 59 -18.13 -20.94 11.98
CA PRO A 59 -18.85 -19.97 12.79
C PRO A 59 -19.09 -18.64 12.07
N ASP A 60 -20.07 -17.89 12.57
CA ASP A 60 -20.43 -16.59 12.03
C ASP A 60 -19.27 -15.59 12.08
N ARG A 61 -18.83 -15.13 10.90
CA ARG A 61 -17.68 -14.23 10.75
C ARG A 61 -17.93 -13.22 9.65
N LEU A 62 -17.52 -11.97 9.88
CA LEU A 62 -17.40 -10.95 8.85
C LEU A 62 -15.92 -10.84 8.45
N TYR A 63 -15.63 -10.78 7.15
CA TYR A 63 -14.30 -10.47 6.66
C TYR A 63 -14.33 -9.38 5.60
N PHE A 64 -13.22 -8.65 5.52
CA PHE A 64 -13.02 -7.54 4.62
C PHE A 64 -11.67 -7.75 3.91
N ASP A 65 -11.68 -7.93 2.60
CA ASP A 65 -10.46 -8.07 1.81
C ASP A 65 -10.03 -6.70 1.32
N LEU A 66 -8.78 -6.32 1.59
CA LEU A 66 -8.17 -5.10 1.09
C LEU A 66 -7.41 -5.41 -0.19
N SER A 67 -7.72 -4.71 -1.28
CA SER A 67 -7.02 -4.89 -2.56
C SER A 67 -5.59 -4.33 -2.49
N ASN A 68 -4.64 -5.05 -3.07
CA ASN A 68 -3.22 -4.66 -3.12
C ASN A 68 -2.81 -4.12 -4.51
#